data_AF-A0A6J7F1M5-F1
#
_entry.id   AF-A0A6J7F1M5-F1
#
_cell.length_a   1.000
_cell.length_b   1.000
_cell.length_c   1.000
_cell.angle_alpha   90.00
_cell.angle_beta   90.00
_cell.angle_gamma   90.00
#
_symmetry.space_group_name_H-M   'P 1'
#
loop_
_entity.id
_entity.type
_entity.pdbx_description
1 polymer ?
#
loop_
_entity_poly.entity_id
_entity_poly.type
_entity_poly.pdbx_seq_one_letter_code
_entity_poly.pdbx_strand_id
1 'polypeptide(L)'
;MPYELPVVGRAITNGVSGPSDPSPERKPHSIRRTSSLDLDYPNGLEGSRRVRARARDLITFDGGTKVLADDVLVVSVAIDRSYESIFSFPDRPSLQEMVGPRGTKNSRRAMSALVPEEREAGSPLYLLLDDLPAISLVAGHIPVEWVPPQERTSQLKGDYRAPVGVCAGFQEGSNAIGPDGKNLFVHQVQSIGLLTRTDDPAAWHKLQDEVDAPSMRRVRRIDVWVDDVIHVDAFFQDSCTTPHHGRIAVHEYCLTARADLQTGVLLSVVADPRVLPFDACPSAVGNIDRMIGIPLVEFREAVLDQLPGTLGCTHLNDALRALAEVPTMVGSIQ
;
A
#
# COMPACT_ATOMS: atom_id res chain seq x y z
N MET A 1 -21.64 -33.20 3.44
CA MET A 1 -21.84 -32.71 2.07
C MET A 1 -20.74 -31.70 1.80
N PRO A 2 -19.95 -31.85 0.72
CA PRO A 2 -18.92 -30.87 0.41
C PRO A 2 -19.62 -29.56 0.05
N TYR A 3 -19.23 -28.47 0.73
CA TYR A 3 -19.53 -27.13 0.23
C TYR A 3 -18.75 -27.01 -1.08
N GLU A 4 -19.41 -27.28 -2.21
CA GLU A 4 -18.98 -26.71 -3.48
C GLU A 4 -19.02 -25.20 -3.25
N LEU A 5 -17.86 -24.59 -2.99
CA LEU A 5 -17.73 -23.15 -3.19
C LEU A 5 -18.09 -22.97 -4.66
N PRO A 6 -19.23 -22.34 -4.99
CA PRO A 6 -19.48 -22.06 -6.36
C PRO A 6 -18.32 -21.18 -6.78
N VAL A 7 -17.62 -21.58 -7.85
CA VAL A 7 -16.99 -20.62 -8.73
C VAL A 7 -18.17 -19.83 -9.31
N VAL A 8 -18.78 -18.97 -8.48
CA VAL A 8 -19.68 -17.93 -8.94
C VAL A 8 -18.79 -17.20 -9.90
N GLY A 9 -19.11 -17.30 -11.19
CA GLY A 9 -18.35 -16.62 -12.23
C GLY A 9 -18.07 -15.21 -11.73
N ARG A 10 -16.81 -14.76 -11.85
CA ARG A 10 -16.38 -13.40 -11.49
C ARG A 10 -17.34 -12.43 -12.19
N ALA A 11 -18.44 -12.09 -11.55
CA ALA A 11 -19.29 -11.01 -11.95
C ALA A 11 -18.49 -9.80 -11.53
N ILE A 12 -17.84 -9.18 -12.52
CA ILE A 12 -17.26 -7.85 -12.35
C ILE A 12 -18.46 -6.93 -12.13
N THR A 13 -18.85 -6.75 -10.87
CA THR A 13 -19.98 -5.91 -10.47
C THR A 13 -19.56 -4.48 -10.18
N ASN A 14 -18.26 -4.18 -10.13
CA ASN A 14 -17.80 -2.85 -9.73
C ASN A 14 -17.69 -1.87 -10.88
N GLY A 15 -18.38 -0.73 -10.73
CA GLY A 15 -18.19 0.50 -11.49
C GLY A 15 -16.87 1.22 -11.19
N VAL A 16 -15.75 0.48 -11.11
CA VAL A 16 -14.39 1.04 -11.00
C VAL A 16 -13.66 0.85 -12.33
N SER A 17 -12.91 1.86 -12.76
CA SER A 17 -12.43 1.98 -14.15
C SER A 17 -10.95 1.57 -14.36
N GLY A 18 -10.35 0.86 -13.40
CA GLY A 18 -8.91 0.56 -13.39
C GLY A 18 -8.49 -0.65 -14.25
N PRO A 19 -7.16 -0.85 -14.41
CA PRO A 19 -6.08 -0.08 -13.79
C PRO A 19 -5.81 1.28 -14.46
N SER A 20 -5.16 2.18 -13.73
CA SER A 20 -4.70 3.49 -14.19
C SER A 20 -3.29 3.47 -14.77
N ASP A 21 -2.85 4.60 -15.36
CA ASP A 21 -1.43 4.82 -15.64
C ASP A 21 -0.68 5.10 -14.32
N PRO A 22 0.22 4.20 -13.88
CA PRO A 22 0.96 4.37 -12.63
C PRO A 22 2.03 5.46 -12.70
N SER A 23 2.38 5.91 -13.91
CA SER A 23 3.60 6.67 -14.21
C SER A 23 3.34 7.80 -15.21
N PRO A 24 2.55 8.81 -14.84
CA PRO A 24 2.44 10.01 -15.66
C PRO A 24 3.80 10.72 -15.75
N GLU A 25 3.93 11.58 -16.76
CA GLU A 25 5.12 12.42 -16.94
C GLU A 25 5.41 13.27 -15.70
N ARG A 26 6.69 13.45 -15.40
CA ARG A 26 7.14 14.27 -14.27
C ARG A 26 7.09 15.74 -14.66
N LYS A 27 6.47 16.55 -13.80
CA LYS A 27 6.51 18.01 -13.96
C LYS A 27 7.93 18.53 -13.68
N PRO A 28 8.43 19.53 -14.43
CA PRO A 28 9.58 20.30 -14.00
C PRO A 28 9.31 20.95 -12.64
N HIS A 29 10.38 21.20 -11.87
CA HIS A 29 10.33 21.80 -10.52
C HIS A 29 9.41 21.02 -9.56
N SER A 30 9.48 19.69 -9.62
CA SER A 30 8.70 18.78 -8.78
C SER A 30 9.58 17.75 -8.09
N ILE A 31 9.06 17.15 -7.03
CA ILE A 31 9.65 15.99 -6.37
C ILE A 31 8.71 14.80 -6.48
N ARG A 32 9.27 13.64 -6.83
CA ARG A 32 8.58 12.35 -6.88
C ARG A 32 9.17 11.44 -5.81
N ARG A 33 8.35 11.01 -4.86
CA ARG A 33 8.63 9.86 -3.99
C ARG A 33 8.04 8.62 -4.63
N THR A 34 8.86 7.58 -4.79
CA THR A 34 8.39 6.24 -5.18
C THR A 34 8.74 5.24 -4.10
N SER A 35 7.86 4.28 -3.80
CA SER A 35 8.18 3.14 -2.94
C SER A 35 7.68 1.83 -3.54
N SER A 36 8.43 0.75 -3.33
CA SER A 36 7.99 -0.62 -3.59
C SER A 36 8.30 -1.49 -2.37
N LEU A 37 7.37 -2.39 -2.03
CA LEU A 37 7.58 -3.49 -1.10
C LEU A 37 7.22 -4.78 -1.84
N ASP A 38 8.22 -5.61 -2.12
CA ASP A 38 8.08 -6.90 -2.77
C ASP A 38 8.20 -8.01 -1.73
N LEU A 39 7.10 -8.72 -1.51
CA LEU A 39 7.03 -9.88 -0.63
C LEU A 39 7.09 -11.17 -1.46
N ASP A 40 7.96 -12.09 -1.10
CA ASP A 40 8.09 -13.43 -1.68
C ASP A 40 8.25 -14.52 -0.60
N TYR A 41 8.31 -15.78 -1.06
CA TYR A 41 8.39 -16.98 -0.22
C TYR A 41 9.60 -17.83 -0.61
N PRO A 42 10.82 -17.50 -0.12
CA PRO A 42 12.05 -18.18 -0.53
C PRO A 42 12.03 -19.70 -0.28
N ASN A 43 11.28 -20.15 0.73
CA ASN A 43 11.18 -21.54 1.16
C ASN A 43 9.75 -22.10 1.01
N GLY A 44 8.95 -21.54 0.09
CA GLY A 44 7.55 -21.94 -0.14
C GLY A 44 6.54 -21.29 0.81
N LEU A 45 5.23 -21.48 0.53
CA LEU A 45 4.13 -20.79 1.23
C LEU A 45 4.02 -21.12 2.73
N GLU A 46 4.58 -22.26 3.15
CA GLU A 46 4.68 -22.68 4.56
C GLU A 46 5.96 -22.18 5.24
N GLY A 47 6.82 -21.43 4.54
CA GLY A 47 8.05 -20.86 5.09
C GLY A 47 7.89 -19.40 5.51
N SER A 48 8.99 -18.85 6.03
CA SER A 48 9.10 -17.41 6.29
C SER A 48 9.05 -16.62 4.98
N ARG A 49 8.43 -15.45 5.07
CA ARG A 49 8.26 -14.50 3.98
C ARG A 49 9.43 -13.54 3.99
N ARG A 50 9.88 -13.12 2.82
CA ARG A 50 10.89 -12.08 2.69
C ARG A 50 10.29 -10.86 2.03
N VAL A 51 10.46 -9.71 2.66
CA VAL A 51 10.11 -8.40 2.11
C VAL A 51 11.39 -7.71 1.66
N ARG A 52 11.44 -7.29 0.40
CA ARG A 52 12.49 -6.44 -0.17
C ARG A 52 11.82 -5.14 -0.59
N ALA A 53 12.25 -4.06 0.01
CA ALA A 53 11.60 -2.77 -0.14
C ALA A 53 12.61 -1.68 -0.46
N ARG A 54 12.16 -0.70 -1.24
CA ARG A 54 12.96 0.46 -1.62
C ARG A 54 12.06 1.68 -1.74
N ALA A 55 12.54 2.83 -1.29
CA ALA A 55 11.88 4.10 -1.49
C ALA A 55 12.90 5.16 -1.92
N ARG A 56 12.50 6.03 -2.84
CA ARG A 56 13.39 7.03 -3.43
C ARG A 56 12.68 8.34 -3.65
N ASP A 57 13.34 9.41 -3.23
CA ASP A 57 12.97 10.78 -3.54
C ASP A 57 13.82 11.30 -4.69
N LEU A 58 13.15 11.80 -5.72
CA LEU A 58 13.77 12.29 -6.95
C LEU A 58 13.21 13.67 -7.28
N ILE A 59 14.07 14.69 -7.30
CA ILE A 59 13.71 16.02 -7.80
C ILE A 59 13.89 16.09 -9.32
N THR A 60 12.98 16.78 -9.99
CA THR A 60 12.99 17.06 -11.44
C THR A 60 13.09 18.58 -11.64
N PHE A 61 14.01 19.02 -12.49
CA PHE A 61 14.22 20.42 -12.89
C PHE A 61 14.31 20.50 -14.42
N ASP A 62 14.28 21.70 -15.00
CA ASP A 62 14.12 21.91 -16.47
C ASP A 62 15.11 21.11 -17.35
N GLY A 63 16.30 20.80 -16.84
CA GLY A 63 17.35 20.09 -17.58
C GLY A 63 17.70 18.70 -17.05
N GLY A 64 16.97 18.16 -16.07
CA GLY A 64 17.34 16.86 -15.51
C GLY A 64 16.73 16.52 -14.16
N THR A 65 17.38 15.59 -13.47
CA THR A 65 16.85 14.95 -12.27
C THR A 65 17.95 14.67 -11.27
N LYS A 66 17.65 14.70 -9.97
CA LYS A 66 18.59 14.34 -8.91
C LYS A 66 17.92 13.48 -7.85
N VAL A 67 18.56 12.38 -7.47
CA VAL A 67 18.13 11.55 -6.33
C VAL A 67 18.53 12.27 -5.04
N LEU A 68 17.57 12.51 -4.16
CA LEU A 68 17.78 13.16 -2.86
C LEU A 68 17.93 12.14 -1.74
N ALA A 69 17.15 11.07 -1.79
CA ALA A 69 17.18 9.97 -0.83
C ALA A 69 16.84 8.66 -1.53
N ASP A 70 17.42 7.57 -1.04
CA ASP A 70 17.27 6.22 -1.58
C ASP A 70 17.46 5.21 -0.44
N ASP A 71 16.34 4.80 0.15
CA ASP A 71 16.29 3.91 1.29
C ASP A 71 15.88 2.51 0.87
N VAL A 72 16.51 1.51 1.48
CA VAL A 72 16.21 0.09 1.29
C VAL A 72 15.84 -0.52 2.63
N LEU A 73 14.89 -1.45 2.60
CA LEU A 73 14.50 -2.25 3.75
C LEU A 73 14.38 -3.71 3.34
N VAL A 74 15.01 -4.63 4.07
CA VAL A 74 14.91 -6.07 3.86
C VAL A 74 14.50 -6.73 5.17
N VAL A 75 13.42 -7.53 5.13
CA VAL A 75 12.83 -8.12 6.33
C VAL A 75 12.49 -9.59 6.08
N SER A 76 12.82 -10.46 7.04
CA SER A 76 12.26 -11.82 7.09
C SER A 76 11.15 -11.86 8.13
N VAL A 77 9.98 -12.37 7.74
CA VAL A 77 8.76 -12.42 8.53
C VAL A 77 8.33 -13.87 8.66
N ALA A 78 8.30 -14.40 9.88
CA ALA A 78 7.83 -15.76 10.14
C ALA A 78 6.34 -15.91 9.83
N ILE A 79 5.85 -17.15 9.80
CA ILE A 79 4.43 -17.47 9.54
C ILE A 79 3.51 -16.84 10.60
N ASP A 80 3.96 -16.84 11.85
CA ASP A 80 3.26 -16.22 12.99
C ASP A 80 3.36 -14.68 12.97
N ARG A 81 4.00 -14.13 11.94
CA ARG A 81 4.23 -12.72 11.65
C ARG A 81 5.24 -12.02 12.57
N SER A 82 6.00 -12.77 13.37
CA SER A 82 7.19 -12.24 14.05
C SER A 82 8.28 -11.88 13.04
N TYR A 83 9.13 -10.90 13.38
CA TYR A 83 10.26 -10.51 12.54
C TYR A 83 11.47 -11.36 12.89
N GLU A 84 12.05 -12.07 11.93
CA GLU A 84 13.25 -12.90 12.12
C GLU A 84 14.52 -12.11 11.83
N SER A 85 14.43 -11.14 10.92
CA SER A 85 15.49 -10.18 10.62
C SER A 85 14.88 -8.90 10.03
N ILE A 86 15.56 -7.79 10.25
CA ILE A 86 15.26 -6.50 9.65
C ILE A 86 16.59 -5.80 9.34
N PHE A 87 16.72 -5.25 8.15
CA PHE A 87 17.91 -4.55 7.69
C PHE A 87 17.47 -3.33 6.91
N SER A 88 18.11 -2.18 7.13
CA SER A 88 17.92 -1.00 6.32
C SER A 88 19.23 -0.51 5.71
N PHE A 89 19.13 0.18 4.59
CA PHE A 89 20.21 1.00 4.06
C PHE A 89 19.68 2.38 3.71
N PRO A 90 20.24 3.46 4.27
CA PRO A 90 21.29 3.49 5.30
C PRO A 90 20.89 2.76 6.59
N ASP A 91 21.89 2.29 7.34
CA ASP A 91 21.64 1.44 8.51
C ASP A 91 20.94 2.22 9.62
N ARG A 92 19.97 1.57 10.28
CA ARG A 92 19.28 2.03 11.49
C ARG A 92 19.35 0.91 12.52
N PRO A 93 20.44 0.86 13.33
CA PRO A 93 20.68 -0.23 14.26
C PRO A 93 19.54 -0.48 15.26
N SER A 94 18.80 0.58 15.64
CA SER A 94 17.65 0.48 16.55
C SER A 94 16.53 -0.42 16.02
N LEU A 95 16.41 -0.60 14.70
CA LEU A 95 15.43 -1.50 14.11
C LEU A 95 15.65 -2.97 14.51
N GLN A 96 16.86 -3.38 14.88
CA GLN A 96 17.12 -4.75 15.37
C GLN A 96 16.26 -5.13 16.57
N GLU A 97 15.81 -4.14 17.36
CA GLU A 97 14.88 -4.36 18.47
C GLU A 97 13.49 -4.86 18.05
N MET A 98 13.16 -4.80 16.76
CA MET A 98 11.93 -5.38 16.21
C MET A 98 11.99 -6.90 16.05
N VAL A 99 13.20 -7.50 16.01
CA VAL A 99 13.38 -8.94 15.85
C VAL A 99 12.79 -9.69 17.05
N GLY A 100 12.00 -10.73 16.75
CA GLY A 100 11.28 -11.54 17.73
C GLY A 100 9.76 -11.30 17.74
N PRO A 101 9.07 -11.67 18.83
CA PRO A 101 7.60 -11.78 18.87
C PRO A 101 6.87 -10.42 18.83
N ARG A 102 7.60 -9.30 18.74
CA ARG A 102 7.04 -7.95 18.62
C ARG A 102 6.32 -7.71 17.28
N GLY A 103 6.56 -8.54 16.27
CA GLY A 103 5.93 -8.43 14.97
C GLY A 103 4.43 -8.74 15.04
N THR A 104 3.59 -7.71 15.05
CA THR A 104 2.34 -7.57 14.25
C THR A 104 1.39 -6.57 14.91
N LYS A 105 1.04 -6.77 16.19
CA LYS A 105 0.15 -5.83 16.88
C LYS A 105 0.93 -4.58 17.23
N ASN A 106 0.46 -3.42 16.75
CA ASN A 106 1.10 -2.13 16.94
C ASN A 106 2.50 -1.99 16.30
N SER A 107 2.85 -2.82 15.29
CA SER A 107 4.17 -2.76 14.62
C SER A 107 4.54 -1.36 14.15
N ARG A 108 3.60 -0.61 13.55
CA ARG A 108 3.82 0.79 13.12
C ARG A 108 4.27 1.68 14.28
N ARG A 109 3.53 1.61 15.41
CA ARG A 109 3.84 2.39 16.61
C ARG A 109 5.20 1.98 17.20
N ALA A 110 5.49 0.68 17.25
CA ALA A 110 6.76 0.17 17.77
C ALA A 110 7.95 0.61 16.91
N MET A 111 7.87 0.44 15.58
CA MET A 111 8.92 0.89 14.64
C MET A 111 9.12 2.40 14.73
N SER A 112 8.03 3.17 14.71
CA SER A 112 8.07 4.62 14.82
C SER A 112 8.70 5.12 16.12
N ALA A 113 8.64 4.34 17.20
CA ALA A 113 9.28 4.69 18.48
C ALA A 113 10.78 4.40 18.50
N LEU A 114 11.26 3.50 17.64
CA LEU A 114 12.69 3.15 17.51
C LEU A 114 13.46 4.08 16.59
N VAL A 115 12.77 4.75 15.67
CA VAL A 115 13.32 5.72 14.70
C VAL A 115 12.46 7.00 14.64
N PRO A 116 12.27 7.72 15.76
CA PRO A 116 11.45 8.94 15.80
C PRO A 116 11.95 10.02 14.83
N GLU A 117 13.26 10.06 14.56
CA GLU A 117 13.87 10.98 13.59
C GLU A 117 13.41 10.71 12.16
N GLU A 118 13.21 9.44 11.76
CA GLU A 118 12.72 9.08 10.43
C GLU A 118 11.25 9.49 10.26
N ARG A 119 10.48 9.35 11.34
CA ARG A 119 9.10 9.82 11.41
C ARG A 119 9.01 11.35 11.31
N GLU A 120 9.82 12.07 12.08
CA GLU A 120 9.84 13.53 12.05
C GLU A 120 10.29 14.06 10.68
N ALA A 121 11.34 13.46 10.11
CA ALA A 121 11.83 13.80 8.78
C ALA A 121 10.87 13.39 7.65
N GLY A 122 9.89 12.53 7.91
CA GLY A 122 9.04 11.97 6.87
C GLY A 122 9.85 11.30 5.78
N SER A 123 10.85 10.51 6.17
CA SER A 123 11.84 9.94 5.24
C SER A 123 11.23 8.86 4.33
N PRO A 124 11.91 8.50 3.22
CA PRO A 124 11.51 7.35 2.42
C PRO A 124 11.52 6.04 3.24
N LEU A 125 12.48 5.86 4.18
CA LEU A 125 12.50 4.71 5.08
C LEU A 125 11.26 4.64 5.98
N TYR A 126 10.80 5.77 6.53
CA TYR A 126 9.59 5.79 7.37
C TYR A 126 8.36 5.26 6.61
N LEU A 127 8.20 5.64 5.34
CA LEU A 127 7.13 5.13 4.48
C LEU A 127 7.21 3.60 4.33
N LEU A 128 8.40 3.04 4.14
CA LEU A 128 8.60 1.58 4.05
C LEU A 128 8.22 0.87 5.36
N LEU A 129 8.57 1.45 6.50
CA LEU A 129 8.23 0.92 7.82
C LEU A 129 6.72 0.99 8.10
N ASP A 130 6.05 2.07 7.69
CA ASP A 130 4.59 2.21 7.85
C ASP A 130 3.80 1.21 6.97
N ASP A 131 4.32 0.87 5.78
CA ASP A 131 3.71 -0.08 4.85
C ASP A 131 4.01 -1.56 5.17
N LEU A 132 5.09 -1.86 5.90
CA LEU A 132 5.54 -3.23 6.16
C LEU A 132 4.48 -4.15 6.80
N PRO A 133 3.67 -3.71 7.79
CA PRO A 133 2.60 -4.55 8.34
C PRO A 133 1.49 -4.82 7.32
N ALA A 134 1.23 -3.87 6.43
CA ALA A 134 0.13 -3.94 5.50
C ALA A 134 0.45 -4.79 4.26
N ILE A 135 1.70 -4.79 3.75
CA ILE A 135 2.12 -5.78 2.73
C ILE A 135 2.00 -7.21 3.26
N SER A 136 2.32 -7.43 4.55
CA SER A 136 2.19 -8.73 5.21
C SER A 136 0.74 -9.18 5.38
N LEU A 137 -0.18 -8.23 5.57
CA LEU A 137 -1.63 -8.47 5.65
C LEU A 137 -2.19 -8.87 4.28
N VAL A 138 -1.92 -8.06 3.26
CA VAL A 138 -2.49 -8.23 1.92
C VAL A 138 -1.88 -9.44 1.18
N ALA A 139 -0.66 -9.88 1.55
CA ALA A 139 -0.08 -11.14 1.09
C ALA A 139 -0.95 -12.38 1.42
N GLY A 140 -1.93 -12.26 2.33
CA GLY A 140 -2.97 -13.27 2.53
C GLY A 140 -3.82 -13.56 1.27
N HIS A 141 -3.77 -12.71 0.25
CA HIS A 141 -4.42 -12.98 -1.04
C HIS A 141 -3.65 -13.98 -1.91
N ILE A 142 -2.34 -14.14 -1.75
CA ILE A 142 -1.52 -14.97 -2.64
C ILE A 142 -2.02 -16.43 -2.74
N PRO A 143 -2.39 -17.12 -1.63
CA PRO A 143 -2.95 -18.46 -1.73
C PRO A 143 -4.27 -18.55 -2.51
N VAL A 144 -5.03 -17.45 -2.63
CA VAL A 144 -6.27 -17.42 -3.42
C VAL A 144 -5.98 -17.70 -4.90
N GLU A 145 -4.84 -17.19 -5.39
CA GLU A 145 -4.44 -17.28 -6.80
C GLU A 145 -3.51 -18.47 -7.06
N TRP A 146 -2.68 -18.85 -6.09
CA TRP A 146 -1.65 -19.89 -6.27
C TRP A 146 -2.02 -21.27 -5.75
N VAL A 147 -3.07 -21.41 -4.93
CA VAL A 147 -3.48 -22.69 -4.34
C VAL A 147 -4.83 -23.14 -4.91
N PRO A 148 -4.95 -24.38 -5.42
CA PRO A 148 -6.21 -24.92 -5.91
C PRO A 148 -7.33 -24.79 -4.87
N PRO A 149 -8.57 -24.44 -5.27
CA PRO A 149 -9.69 -24.27 -4.35
C PRO A 149 -9.90 -25.43 -3.36
N GLN A 150 -9.69 -26.67 -3.82
CA GLN A 150 -9.86 -27.89 -3.03
C GLN A 150 -8.81 -28.03 -1.92
N GLU A 151 -7.60 -27.48 -2.15
CA GLU A 151 -6.49 -27.52 -1.20
C GLU A 151 -6.50 -26.33 -0.25
N ARG A 152 -7.09 -25.19 -0.67
CA ARG A 152 -7.20 -23.98 0.15
C ARG A 152 -7.88 -24.25 1.50
N THR A 153 -8.94 -25.04 1.54
CA THR A 153 -9.66 -25.35 2.79
C THR A 153 -8.82 -26.17 3.77
N SER A 154 -7.84 -26.95 3.26
CA SER A 154 -6.92 -27.75 4.08
C SER A 154 -5.68 -26.99 4.53
N GLN A 155 -5.23 -25.99 3.76
CA GLN A 155 -4.09 -25.13 4.07
C GLN A 155 -4.49 -23.92 4.95
N LEU A 156 -5.70 -23.39 4.76
CA LEU A 156 -6.35 -22.45 5.68
C LEU A 156 -6.86 -23.24 6.91
N LYS A 157 -5.95 -23.75 7.75
CA LYS A 157 -6.22 -24.56 8.95
C LYS A 157 -6.93 -23.78 10.08
N GLY A 158 -7.92 -22.94 9.77
CA GLY A 158 -8.64 -22.15 10.76
C GLY A 158 -10.02 -21.68 10.31
N ASP A 159 -10.90 -21.48 11.28
CA ASP A 159 -12.18 -20.78 11.11
C ASP A 159 -11.89 -19.30 10.84
N TYR A 160 -11.58 -18.97 9.57
CA TYR A 160 -11.19 -17.63 9.15
C TYR A 160 -12.40 -16.70 9.13
N ARG A 161 -12.77 -16.22 10.32
CA ARG A 161 -13.82 -15.22 10.50
C ARG A 161 -13.44 -13.95 9.74
N ALA A 162 -14.40 -13.37 9.03
CA ALA A 162 -14.20 -12.06 8.42
C ALA A 162 -14.00 -11.01 9.53
N PRO A 163 -13.09 -10.03 9.35
CA PRO A 163 -12.90 -8.94 10.30
C PRO A 163 -14.02 -7.89 10.13
N VAL A 164 -15.26 -8.27 10.47
CA VAL A 164 -16.46 -7.45 10.30
C VAL A 164 -16.25 -6.07 10.94
N GLY A 165 -16.56 -5.01 10.18
CA GLY A 165 -16.50 -3.62 10.63
C GLY A 165 -15.11 -2.99 10.62
N VAL A 166 -14.04 -3.73 10.27
CA VAL A 166 -12.67 -3.17 10.27
C VAL A 166 -12.47 -2.10 9.20
N CYS A 167 -13.21 -2.19 8.10
CA CYS A 167 -13.17 -1.23 7.00
C CYS A 167 -14.46 -1.31 6.16
N ALA A 168 -14.67 -0.35 5.25
CA ALA A 168 -15.81 -0.35 4.33
C ALA A 168 -15.99 -1.68 3.58
N GLY A 169 -14.90 -2.27 3.10
CA GLY A 169 -14.92 -3.58 2.42
C GLY A 169 -15.40 -4.76 3.27
N PHE A 170 -15.32 -4.64 4.59
CA PHE A 170 -15.79 -5.65 5.56
C PHE A 170 -16.98 -5.13 6.39
N GLN A 171 -17.75 -4.17 5.89
CA GLN A 171 -19.00 -3.78 6.55
C GLN A 171 -19.99 -4.95 6.58
N GLU A 172 -20.94 -4.90 7.51
CA GLU A 172 -22.00 -5.91 7.61
C GLU A 172 -22.77 -6.02 6.28
N GLY A 173 -23.02 -7.25 5.83
CA GLY A 173 -23.66 -7.52 4.53
C GLY A 173 -22.75 -7.37 3.30
N SER A 174 -21.45 -7.08 3.48
CA SER A 174 -20.49 -7.06 2.36
C SER A 174 -20.37 -8.41 1.66
N ASN A 175 -20.13 -8.37 0.35
CA ASN A 175 -19.84 -9.56 -0.47
C ASN A 175 -18.50 -10.25 -0.11
N ALA A 176 -17.71 -9.67 0.81
CA ALA A 176 -16.55 -10.31 1.41
C ALA A 176 -16.90 -11.39 2.46
N ILE A 177 -18.15 -11.41 2.94
CA ILE A 177 -18.57 -12.14 4.15
C ILE A 177 -19.63 -13.17 3.80
N GLY A 178 -19.36 -14.44 4.12
CA GLY A 178 -20.29 -15.54 3.93
C GLY A 178 -21.45 -15.52 4.94
N PRO A 179 -22.57 -16.23 4.67
CA PRO A 179 -23.68 -16.35 5.62
C PRO A 179 -23.29 -16.93 6.98
N ASP A 180 -22.20 -17.69 7.04
CA ASP A 180 -21.64 -18.26 8.27
C ASP A 180 -20.67 -17.30 8.98
N GLY A 181 -20.43 -16.09 8.46
CA GLY A 181 -19.52 -15.08 9.00
C GLY A 181 -18.05 -15.27 8.61
N LYS A 182 -17.73 -16.21 7.70
CA LYS A 182 -16.37 -16.42 7.22
C LYS A 182 -16.00 -15.47 6.09
N ASN A 183 -14.70 -15.24 5.91
CA ASN A 183 -14.19 -14.52 4.76
C ASN A 183 -14.30 -15.42 3.51
N LEU A 184 -14.94 -14.90 2.45
CA LEU A 184 -15.14 -15.64 1.20
C LEU A 184 -13.90 -15.66 0.30
N PHE A 185 -12.95 -14.73 0.50
CA PHE A 185 -11.75 -14.57 -0.33
C PHE A 185 -12.04 -14.43 -1.84
N VAL A 186 -13.22 -13.91 -2.19
CA VAL A 186 -13.60 -13.63 -3.58
C VAL A 186 -13.22 -12.18 -3.88
N HIS A 187 -12.02 -11.98 -4.40
CA HIS A 187 -11.53 -10.65 -4.77
C HIS A 187 -11.81 -10.36 -6.25
N GLN A 188 -12.34 -9.18 -6.51
CA GLN A 188 -12.32 -8.57 -7.84
C GLN A 188 -10.91 -8.02 -8.08
N VAL A 189 -10.33 -8.39 -9.23
CA VAL A 189 -8.95 -8.08 -9.60
C VAL A 189 -8.88 -7.74 -11.07
N GLN A 190 -7.84 -7.02 -11.48
CA GLN A 190 -7.58 -6.67 -12.88
C GLN A 190 -6.12 -6.89 -13.21
N SER A 191 -5.81 -7.36 -14.43
CA SER A 191 -4.43 -7.40 -14.92
C SER A 191 -3.86 -5.98 -14.96
N ILE A 192 -2.57 -5.83 -14.61
CA ILE A 192 -1.90 -4.54 -14.58
C ILE A 192 -0.83 -4.41 -15.66
N GLY A 193 -0.58 -3.17 -16.08
CA GLY A 193 0.53 -2.81 -16.95
C GLY A 193 1.87 -2.69 -16.21
N LEU A 194 2.90 -2.29 -16.95
CA LEU A 194 4.21 -2.00 -16.40
C LEU A 194 4.18 -0.71 -15.58
N LEU A 195 4.93 -0.70 -14.47
CA LEU A 195 5.19 0.52 -13.71
C LEU A 195 6.24 1.39 -14.40
N THR A 196 7.27 0.79 -14.98
CA THR A 196 8.37 1.52 -15.61
C THR A 196 8.00 2.04 -16.99
N ARG A 197 8.72 3.09 -17.40
CA ARG A 197 8.62 3.66 -18.73
C ARG A 197 9.96 3.55 -19.46
N THR A 198 9.90 3.31 -20.76
CA THR A 198 11.11 3.23 -21.61
C THR A 198 11.67 4.62 -21.94
N ASP A 199 10.80 5.62 -22.07
CA ASP A 199 11.16 7.02 -22.32
C ASP A 199 11.58 7.79 -21.05
N ASP A 200 11.22 7.28 -19.87
CA ASP A 200 11.66 7.81 -18.58
C ASP A 200 12.14 6.71 -17.63
N PRO A 201 13.41 6.27 -17.75
CA PRO A 201 14.01 5.29 -16.85
C PRO A 201 14.06 5.74 -15.37
N ALA A 202 13.91 7.05 -15.12
CA ALA A 202 13.90 7.61 -13.78
C ALA A 202 12.48 7.75 -13.20
N ALA A 203 11.42 7.35 -13.93
CA ALA A 203 10.03 7.39 -13.45
C ALA A 203 9.85 6.62 -12.13
N TRP A 204 10.59 5.52 -11.94
CA TRP A 204 10.65 4.71 -10.73
C TRP A 204 12.09 4.42 -10.31
N HIS A 205 12.31 4.06 -9.04
CA HIS A 205 13.56 3.42 -8.63
C HIS A 205 13.67 2.02 -9.22
N LYS A 206 14.85 1.39 -9.11
CA LYS A 206 15.01 0.01 -9.58
C LYS A 206 14.08 -0.91 -8.80
N LEU A 207 13.05 -1.41 -9.46
CA LEU A 207 12.11 -2.39 -8.95
C LEU A 207 12.74 -3.78 -8.90
N GLN A 208 12.16 -4.67 -8.10
CA GLN A 208 12.51 -6.09 -8.19
C GLN A 208 12.04 -6.66 -9.52
N ASP A 209 12.85 -7.55 -10.09
CA ASP A 209 12.51 -8.28 -11.30
C ASP A 209 11.22 -9.08 -11.08
N GLU A 210 10.44 -9.22 -12.14
CA GLU A 210 9.26 -10.09 -12.09
C GLU A 210 9.67 -11.54 -11.87
N VAL A 211 8.92 -12.23 -11.02
CA VAL A 211 9.17 -13.62 -10.65
C VAL A 211 8.01 -14.48 -11.09
N ASP A 212 8.30 -15.66 -11.63
CA ASP A 212 7.31 -16.72 -11.87
C ASP A 212 7.13 -17.56 -10.59
N ALA A 213 6.70 -16.89 -9.52
CA ALA A 213 6.54 -17.47 -8.20
C ALA A 213 5.51 -16.65 -7.38
N PRO A 214 4.93 -17.22 -6.31
CA PRO A 214 4.04 -16.49 -5.42
C PRO A 214 4.71 -15.23 -4.85
N SER A 215 4.17 -14.06 -5.19
CA SER A 215 4.70 -12.78 -4.75
C SER A 215 3.60 -11.71 -4.67
N MET A 216 3.75 -10.81 -3.70
CA MET A 216 2.94 -9.60 -3.56
C MET A 216 3.81 -8.37 -3.71
N ARG A 217 3.27 -7.32 -4.31
CA ARG A 217 3.92 -6.02 -4.44
C ARG A 217 2.96 -4.95 -3.96
N ARG A 218 3.44 -4.10 -3.06
CA ARG A 218 2.83 -2.80 -2.77
C ARG A 218 3.69 -1.73 -3.41
N VAL A 219 3.08 -0.80 -4.14
CA VAL A 219 3.80 0.35 -4.71
C VAL A 219 3.07 1.65 -4.45
N ARG A 220 3.86 2.70 -4.33
CA ARG A 220 3.38 4.07 -4.26
C ARG A 220 4.19 5.00 -5.12
N ARG A 221 3.51 6.01 -5.66
CA ARG A 221 4.11 7.22 -6.22
C ARG A 221 3.41 8.41 -5.57
N ILE A 222 4.18 9.41 -5.15
CA ILE A 222 3.68 10.69 -4.65
C ILE A 222 4.47 11.77 -5.37
N ASP A 223 3.80 12.48 -6.27
CA ASP A 223 4.34 13.63 -6.97
C ASP A 223 3.87 14.91 -6.29
N VAL A 224 4.81 15.81 -6.03
CA VAL A 224 4.56 17.07 -5.37
C VAL A 224 5.22 18.20 -6.15
N TRP A 225 4.46 19.26 -6.41
CA TRP A 225 4.96 20.51 -6.98
C TRP A 225 4.25 21.69 -6.33
N VAL A 226 4.82 22.88 -6.50
CA VAL A 226 4.34 24.09 -5.85
C VAL A 226 4.09 25.17 -6.90
N ASP A 227 2.89 25.73 -6.89
CA ASP A 227 2.51 26.93 -7.63
C ASP A 227 1.97 27.97 -6.62
N ASP A 228 0.69 28.36 -6.73
CA ASP A 228 -0.02 29.15 -5.71
C ASP A 228 -0.37 28.33 -4.46
N VAL A 229 -0.42 27.01 -4.62
CA VAL A 229 -0.66 26.02 -3.56
C VAL A 229 0.31 24.85 -3.72
N ILE A 230 0.35 23.98 -2.70
CA ILE A 230 1.00 22.68 -2.82
C ILE A 230 0.05 21.75 -3.58
N HIS A 231 0.55 21.14 -4.65
CA HIS A 231 -0.17 20.15 -5.42
C HIS A 231 0.38 18.76 -5.17
N VAL A 232 -0.52 17.77 -5.10
CA VAL A 232 -0.17 16.37 -4.92
C VAL A 232 -0.91 15.51 -5.93
N ASP A 233 -0.18 14.63 -6.60
CA ASP A 233 -0.73 13.51 -7.38
C ASP A 233 -0.11 12.21 -6.85
N ALA A 234 -0.93 11.32 -6.31
CA ALA A 234 -0.46 10.09 -5.70
C ALA A 234 -1.15 8.85 -6.29
N PHE A 235 -0.37 7.78 -6.39
CA PHE A 235 -0.81 6.47 -6.85
C PHE A 235 -0.46 5.44 -5.80
N PHE A 236 -1.38 4.52 -5.55
CA PHE A 236 -1.21 3.38 -4.65
C PHE A 236 -1.71 2.12 -5.35
N GLN A 237 -0.93 1.03 -5.30
CA GLN A 237 -1.39 -0.27 -5.78
C GLN A 237 -0.83 -1.42 -4.94
N ASP A 238 -1.69 -2.37 -4.61
CA ASP A 238 -1.34 -3.70 -4.14
C ASP A 238 -1.63 -4.71 -5.26
N SER A 239 -0.63 -5.49 -5.68
CA SER A 239 -0.74 -6.47 -6.75
C SER A 239 -0.01 -7.78 -6.46
N CYS A 240 -0.54 -8.90 -6.92
CA CYS A 240 0.10 -10.21 -6.79
C CYS A 240 0.42 -10.83 -8.14
N THR A 241 1.42 -11.70 -8.17
CA THR A 241 1.68 -12.57 -9.32
C THR A 241 0.60 -13.65 -9.44
N THR A 242 0.46 -14.24 -10.63
CA THR A 242 -0.47 -15.36 -10.87
C THR A 242 0.26 -16.53 -11.55
N PRO A 243 -0.27 -17.77 -11.47
CA PRO A 243 0.29 -18.92 -12.18
C PRO A 243 0.30 -18.79 -13.71
N HIS A 244 -0.48 -17.85 -14.28
CA HIS A 244 -0.60 -17.65 -15.73
C HIS A 244 0.36 -16.60 -16.30
N HIS A 245 1.40 -16.26 -15.53
CA HIS A 245 2.37 -15.19 -15.79
C HIS A 245 1.76 -13.78 -15.77
N GLY A 246 2.44 -12.85 -15.11
CA GLY A 246 2.01 -11.47 -14.93
C GLY A 246 1.38 -11.19 -13.56
N ARG A 247 0.97 -9.94 -13.36
CA ARG A 247 0.40 -9.44 -12.11
C ARG A 247 -1.05 -9.00 -12.29
N ILE A 248 -1.78 -9.10 -11.19
CA ILE A 248 -3.12 -8.57 -11.03
C ILE A 248 -3.16 -7.60 -9.85
N ALA A 249 -3.81 -6.45 -10.01
CA ALA A 249 -4.12 -5.54 -8.92
C ALA A 249 -5.27 -6.08 -8.08
N VAL A 250 -5.15 -5.90 -6.77
CA VAL A 250 -6.19 -6.19 -5.76
C VAL A 250 -6.76 -4.89 -5.23
N HIS A 251 -5.89 -3.93 -4.92
CA HIS A 251 -6.25 -2.59 -4.49
C HIS A 251 -5.51 -1.58 -5.35
N GLU A 252 -6.22 -0.56 -5.83
CA GLU A 252 -5.63 0.55 -6.55
C GLU A 252 -6.45 1.82 -6.32
N TYR A 253 -5.76 2.89 -5.95
CA TYR A 253 -6.31 4.23 -5.80
C TYR A 253 -5.37 5.25 -6.46
N CYS A 254 -5.96 6.26 -7.11
CA CYS A 254 -5.28 7.51 -7.41
C CYS A 254 -5.82 8.59 -6.49
N LEU A 255 -4.95 9.45 -5.96
CA LEU A 255 -5.32 10.61 -5.17
C LEU A 255 -4.82 11.88 -5.85
N THR A 256 -5.66 12.91 -5.86
CA THR A 256 -5.23 14.27 -6.19
C THR A 256 -5.58 15.17 -5.01
N ALA A 257 -4.62 15.95 -4.53
CA ALA A 257 -4.84 16.85 -3.40
C ALA A 257 -4.20 18.22 -3.62
N ARG A 258 -4.74 19.23 -2.95
CA ARG A 258 -4.20 20.58 -2.87
C ARG A 258 -4.13 21.01 -1.41
N ALA A 259 -3.04 21.65 -1.02
CA ALA A 259 -2.86 22.17 0.33
C ALA A 259 -2.32 23.60 0.31
N ASP A 260 -2.67 24.38 1.32
CA ASP A 260 -2.20 25.74 1.50
C ASP A 260 -0.67 25.77 1.64
N LEU A 261 -0.02 26.69 0.92
CA LEU A 261 1.43 26.73 0.84
C LEU A 261 2.11 27.12 2.16
N GLN A 262 1.46 27.97 2.96
CA GLN A 262 2.06 28.51 4.19
C GLN A 262 1.80 27.61 5.39
N THR A 263 0.58 27.07 5.49
CA THR A 263 0.10 26.32 6.65
C THR A 263 0.11 24.81 6.44
N GLY A 264 0.19 24.34 5.18
CA GLY A 264 0.07 22.92 4.85
C GLY A 264 -1.32 22.35 5.08
N VAL A 265 -2.33 23.19 5.33
CA VAL A 265 -3.74 22.77 5.52
C VAL A 265 -4.29 22.20 4.21
N LEU A 266 -4.89 21.02 4.28
CA LEU A 266 -5.55 20.41 3.11
C LEU A 266 -6.74 21.28 2.67
N LEU A 267 -6.73 21.72 1.41
CA LEU A 267 -7.78 22.52 0.78
C LEU A 267 -8.77 21.66 0.00
N SER A 268 -8.29 20.61 -0.66
CA SER A 268 -9.12 19.67 -1.43
C SER A 268 -8.43 18.33 -1.56
N VAL A 269 -9.19 17.24 -1.59
CA VAL A 269 -8.70 15.91 -1.92
C VAL A 269 -9.76 15.16 -2.72
N VAL A 270 -9.30 14.40 -3.72
CA VAL A 270 -10.14 13.48 -4.50
C VAL A 270 -9.45 12.13 -4.50
N ALA A 271 -10.23 11.06 -4.30
CA ALA A 271 -9.77 9.70 -4.50
C ALA A 271 -10.54 9.06 -5.66
N ASP A 272 -9.80 8.53 -6.62
CA ASP A 272 -10.32 7.75 -7.75
C ASP A 272 -10.11 6.25 -7.44
N PRO A 273 -11.17 5.51 -7.08
CA PRO A 273 -11.09 4.07 -6.85
C PRO A 273 -10.94 3.34 -8.19
N ARG A 274 -9.83 2.63 -8.38
CA ARG A 274 -9.48 2.00 -9.67
C ARG A 274 -9.73 0.50 -9.70
N VAL A 275 -9.13 -0.23 -8.77
CA VAL A 275 -9.28 -1.69 -8.64
C VAL A 275 -9.50 -1.99 -7.17
N LEU A 276 -10.64 -2.59 -6.82
CA LEU A 276 -10.98 -2.85 -5.42
C LEU A 276 -11.65 -4.23 -5.28
N PRO A 277 -11.37 -4.98 -4.20
CA PRO A 277 -11.74 -6.38 -4.14
C PRO A 277 -13.23 -6.61 -3.91
N PHE A 278 -13.94 -5.66 -3.28
CA PHE A 278 -15.30 -5.81 -2.79
C PHE A 278 -16.19 -4.64 -3.20
N ASP A 279 -17.49 -4.89 -3.35
CA ASP A 279 -18.46 -3.90 -3.86
C ASP A 279 -18.62 -2.71 -2.91
N ALA A 280 -18.38 -2.94 -1.62
CA ALA A 280 -18.47 -1.94 -0.58
C ALA A 280 -17.26 -0.98 -0.54
N CYS A 281 -16.10 -1.39 -1.05
CA CYS A 281 -14.85 -0.64 -0.90
C CYS A 281 -14.91 0.81 -1.43
N PRO A 282 -15.50 1.10 -2.61
CA PRO A 282 -15.60 2.47 -3.13
C PRO A 282 -16.33 3.45 -2.20
N SER A 283 -17.21 2.97 -1.31
CA SER A 283 -18.00 3.85 -0.43
C SER A 283 -17.16 4.69 0.53
N ALA A 284 -15.94 4.24 0.88
CA ALA A 284 -15.02 5.00 1.73
C ALA A 284 -14.58 6.33 1.12
N VAL A 285 -14.60 6.45 -0.21
CA VAL A 285 -14.22 7.69 -0.93
C VAL A 285 -15.12 8.85 -0.52
N GLY A 286 -16.42 8.60 -0.30
CA GLY A 286 -17.37 9.66 0.09
C GLY A 286 -17.11 10.30 1.46
N ASN A 287 -16.21 9.73 2.28
CA ASN A 287 -15.92 10.23 3.61
C ASN A 287 -14.62 11.06 3.69
N ILE A 288 -13.79 11.10 2.63
CA ILE A 288 -12.45 11.69 2.71
C ILE A 288 -12.46 13.22 2.88
N ASP A 289 -13.57 13.90 2.57
CA ASP A 289 -13.75 15.34 2.79
C ASP A 289 -13.62 15.72 4.27
N ARG A 290 -13.78 14.75 5.20
CA ARG A 290 -13.48 14.92 6.63
C ARG A 290 -12.03 15.31 6.91
N MET A 291 -11.13 15.09 5.96
CA MET A 291 -9.72 15.47 6.06
C MET A 291 -9.47 16.93 5.67
N ILE A 292 -10.41 17.59 4.97
CA ILE A 292 -10.26 18.99 4.55
C ILE A 292 -10.20 19.89 5.78
N GLY A 293 -9.28 20.85 5.77
CA GLY A 293 -9.03 21.75 6.91
C GLY A 293 -8.02 21.21 7.93
N ILE A 294 -7.51 19.98 7.76
CA ILE A 294 -6.48 19.40 8.61
C ILE A 294 -5.09 19.64 7.98
N PRO A 295 -4.06 20.05 8.75
CA PRO A 295 -2.68 20.12 8.26
C PRO A 295 -2.15 18.76 7.80
N LEU A 296 -1.50 18.69 6.64
CA LEU A 296 -0.95 17.44 6.09
C LEU A 296 -0.04 16.71 7.09
N VAL A 297 0.79 17.44 7.85
CA VAL A 297 1.71 16.85 8.84
C VAL A 297 0.99 16.02 9.93
N GLU A 298 -0.30 16.27 10.17
CA GLU A 298 -1.13 15.57 11.16
C GLU A 298 -1.84 14.33 10.58
N PHE A 299 -1.73 14.05 9.28
CA PHE A 299 -2.53 13.03 8.60
C PHE A 299 -2.31 11.61 9.12
N ARG A 300 -1.12 11.30 9.67
CA ARG A 300 -0.83 9.95 10.21
C ARG A 300 -1.80 9.58 11.33
N GLU A 301 -2.11 10.52 12.20
CA GLU A 301 -3.06 10.39 13.31
C GLU A 301 -4.48 10.70 12.86
N ALA A 302 -4.69 11.85 12.22
CA ALA A 302 -6.02 12.34 11.88
C ALA A 302 -6.81 11.37 11.00
N VAL A 303 -6.16 10.65 10.07
CA VAL A 303 -6.84 9.64 9.25
C VAL A 303 -7.41 8.50 10.11
N LEU A 304 -6.72 8.09 11.18
CA LEU A 304 -7.21 7.04 12.07
C LEU A 304 -8.42 7.53 12.88
N ASP A 305 -8.42 8.80 13.27
CA ASP A 305 -9.47 9.40 14.09
C ASP A 305 -10.72 9.75 13.26
N GLN A 306 -10.54 10.26 12.04
CA GLN A 306 -11.62 10.74 11.18
C GLN A 306 -12.26 9.65 10.33
N LEU A 307 -11.50 8.61 9.97
CA LEU A 307 -11.93 7.52 9.08
C LEU A 307 -11.82 6.12 9.74
N PRO A 308 -12.30 5.91 10.99
CA PRO A 308 -12.22 4.61 11.65
C PRO A 308 -13.22 3.61 11.07
N GLY A 309 -12.86 2.32 11.11
CA GLY A 309 -13.76 1.23 10.76
C GLY A 309 -14.39 1.42 9.38
N THR A 310 -15.71 1.26 9.28
CA THR A 310 -16.46 1.34 8.02
C THR A 310 -16.55 2.75 7.42
N LEU A 311 -16.13 3.80 8.13
CA LEU A 311 -16.00 5.14 7.54
C LEU A 311 -14.81 5.21 6.56
N GLY A 312 -13.78 4.41 6.80
CA GLY A 312 -12.59 4.35 5.97
C GLY A 312 -12.44 3.03 5.22
N CYS A 313 -11.41 2.97 4.39
CA CYS A 313 -10.88 1.72 3.87
C CYS A 313 -9.43 1.60 4.35
N THR A 314 -9.00 0.43 4.85
CA THR A 314 -7.62 0.24 5.33
C THR A 314 -6.58 0.73 4.30
N HIS A 315 -6.79 0.43 3.02
CA HIS A 315 -5.88 0.81 1.94
C HIS A 315 -5.99 2.28 1.52
N LEU A 316 -7.19 2.88 1.57
CA LEU A 316 -7.36 4.31 1.29
C LEU A 316 -6.80 5.16 2.43
N ASN A 317 -6.99 4.72 3.67
CA ASN A 317 -6.42 5.35 4.85
C ASN A 317 -4.88 5.28 4.80
N ASP A 318 -4.31 4.13 4.43
CA ASP A 318 -2.87 3.98 4.18
C ASP A 318 -2.41 4.94 3.04
N ALA A 319 -3.21 5.16 1.99
CA ALA A 319 -2.91 6.13 0.92
C ALA A 319 -2.90 7.58 1.42
N LEU A 320 -3.91 7.99 2.19
CA LEU A 320 -4.04 9.33 2.77
C LEU A 320 -2.96 9.61 3.81
N ARG A 321 -2.65 8.66 4.71
CA ARG A 321 -1.61 8.82 5.74
C ARG A 321 -0.25 9.17 5.15
N ALA A 322 0.08 8.61 3.98
CA ALA A 322 1.34 8.88 3.30
C ALA A 322 1.46 10.32 2.78
N LEU A 323 0.36 11.08 2.71
CA LEU A 323 0.40 12.50 2.38
C LEU A 323 0.98 13.35 3.52
N ALA A 324 1.17 12.79 4.72
CA ALA A 324 1.85 13.47 5.81
C ALA A 324 3.31 13.82 5.52
N GLU A 325 3.91 13.19 4.50
CA GLU A 325 5.30 13.43 4.12
C GLU A 325 5.46 14.59 3.14
N VAL A 326 4.35 15.07 2.56
CA VAL A 326 4.33 16.14 1.55
C VAL A 326 4.99 17.43 2.06
N PRO A 327 4.77 17.92 3.29
CA PRO A 327 5.44 19.12 3.78
C PRO A 327 6.98 19.03 3.72
N THR A 328 7.57 17.89 4.10
CA THR A 328 9.03 17.70 4.02
C THR A 328 9.50 17.58 2.57
N MET A 329 8.71 16.93 1.71
CA MET A 329 8.99 16.87 0.27
C MET A 329 9.01 18.26 -0.37
N VAL A 330 8.06 19.14 -0.03
CA VAL A 330 8.02 20.54 -0.50
C VAL A 330 9.29 21.30 -0.10
N GLY A 331 9.77 21.12 1.14
CA GLY A 331 11.01 21.75 1.62
C GLY A 331 12.25 21.37 0.81
N SER A 332 12.18 20.30 0.00
CA SER A 332 13.28 19.85 -0.86
C SER A 332 13.23 20.40 -2.30
N ILE A 333 12.13 21.07 -2.68
CA ILE A 333 11.96 21.67 -4.03
C ILE A 333 12.65 23.05 -4.11
N GLN A 334 12.93 23.67 -2.96
CA GLN A 334 13.51 25.01 -2.82
C GLN A 334 15.01 25.07 -3.15
#